data_AF-A0A919V2C9-F1
#
_entry.id   AF-A0A919V2C9-F1
#
_cell.length_a   1.000
_cell.length_b   1.000
_cell.length_c   1.000
_cell.angle_alpha   90.00
_cell.angle_beta   90.00
_cell.angle_gamma   90.00
#
_symmetry.space_group_name_H-M   'P 1'
#
loop_
_entity.id
_entity.type
_entity.pdbx_description
1 polymer ?
#
loop_
_entity_poly.entity_id
_entity_poly.type
_entity_poly.pdbx_seq_one_letter_code
_entity_poly.pdbx_strand_id
1 'polypeptide(L)'
;MTDLTVQPPRASGPAAGPAALAPAEPPVAPAEPPVAPAGSSITPAERSADLAGPPVAPGGSSLPPAAPAAASSLPAATSSLTPAGSPVALAGPAPLAAPAPVTVAGSGTPAATLKFFYGPMDCGKSTLALQMNYNHARQGRRGLVLTKHDRSGGPRVTSRIGLGLDAVEVMDDLDLTGLVRAHERIDYLICDEACFYTVAQIEQLADLVDEHGVDVYAFGLASDFRSRMFPAAQRLFELADEVCRLQVEVLCWCGRPGRLNARVVDGVMARTGEQVVIADTDGAQVHYRVLCRRHHRAAELGGEHPAEISPVPA
;
A
#
# COMPACT_ATOMS: atom_id res chain seq x y z
N MET A 1 41.94 -54.10 -24.02
CA MET A 1 43.35 -53.71 -23.96
C MET A 1 43.54 -52.48 -24.84
N THR A 2 43.46 -51.31 -24.23
CA THR A 2 43.86 -50.04 -24.86
C THR A 2 44.28 -49.11 -23.73
N ASP A 3 45.51 -48.62 -23.84
CA ASP A 3 46.33 -47.97 -22.84
C ASP A 3 45.76 -46.67 -22.27
N LEU A 4 45.81 -46.54 -20.94
CA LEU A 4 45.65 -45.29 -20.19
C LEU A 4 47.00 -44.56 -20.19
N THR A 5 47.11 -43.49 -20.98
CA THR A 5 48.25 -42.56 -20.87
C THR A 5 47.94 -41.52 -19.80
N VAL A 6 48.65 -41.60 -18.68
CA VAL A 6 48.60 -40.64 -17.57
C VAL A 6 49.35 -39.36 -17.98
N GLN A 7 48.67 -38.22 -17.88
CA GLN A 7 49.24 -36.89 -18.14
C GLN A 7 49.63 -36.23 -16.80
N PRO A 8 50.85 -35.65 -16.65
CA PRO A 8 51.30 -35.07 -15.38
C PRO A 8 50.65 -33.70 -15.08
N PRO A 9 50.58 -33.29 -13.79
CA PRO A 9 49.89 -32.07 -13.39
C PRO A 9 50.65 -30.80 -13.80
N ARG A 10 49.90 -29.77 -14.23
CA ARG A 10 50.42 -28.45 -14.57
C ARG A 10 50.87 -27.68 -13.33
N ALA A 11 52.03 -27.05 -13.44
CA ALA A 11 52.62 -26.19 -12.43
C ALA A 11 51.72 -24.99 -12.06
N SER A 12 51.66 -24.71 -10.77
CA SER A 12 51.03 -23.56 -10.13
C SER A 12 51.71 -22.24 -10.53
N GLY A 13 50.91 -21.29 -11.01
CA GLY A 13 51.33 -19.90 -11.22
C GLY A 13 51.45 -19.13 -9.90
N PRO A 14 52.20 -18.01 -9.86
CA PRO A 14 52.48 -17.28 -8.63
C PRO A 14 51.25 -16.53 -8.12
N ALA A 15 51.10 -16.50 -6.80
CA ALA A 15 50.07 -15.78 -6.08
C ALA A 15 50.17 -14.26 -6.29
N ALA A 16 49.06 -13.62 -6.66
CA ALA A 16 48.93 -12.17 -6.69
C ALA A 16 48.89 -11.62 -5.25
N GLY A 17 49.85 -10.75 -4.92
CA GLY A 17 49.87 -9.98 -3.68
C GLY A 17 48.80 -8.88 -3.66
N PRO A 18 48.47 -8.32 -2.48
CA PRO A 18 47.38 -7.36 -2.34
C PRO A 18 47.73 -6.03 -3.02
N ALA A 19 46.79 -5.52 -3.82
CA ALA A 19 46.90 -4.22 -4.47
C ALA A 19 46.89 -3.11 -3.41
N ALA A 20 47.93 -2.27 -3.42
CA ALA A 20 48.03 -1.08 -2.58
C ALA A 20 46.99 -0.03 -3.03
N LEU A 21 46.18 0.44 -2.07
CA LEU A 21 45.20 1.50 -2.25
C LEU A 21 45.93 2.85 -2.45
N ALA A 22 45.63 3.56 -3.53
CA ALA A 22 46.10 4.93 -3.73
C ALA A 22 45.42 5.90 -2.74
N PRO A 23 46.10 6.97 -2.28
CA PRO A 23 45.53 7.92 -1.34
C PRO A 23 44.41 8.76 -1.99
N ALA A 24 43.33 8.96 -1.23
CA ALA A 24 42.18 9.76 -1.62
C ALA A 24 42.53 11.25 -1.74
N GLU A 25 42.09 11.89 -2.81
CA GLU A 25 42.17 13.34 -2.99
C GLU A 25 41.24 14.08 -2.00
N PRO A 26 41.64 15.25 -1.47
CA PRO A 26 40.83 16.02 -0.54
C PRO A 26 39.61 16.67 -1.23
N PRO A 27 38.49 16.87 -0.51
CA PRO A 27 37.25 17.37 -1.08
C PRO A 27 37.36 18.83 -1.50
N VAL A 28 36.95 19.11 -2.74
CA VAL A 28 36.78 20.46 -3.30
C VAL A 28 35.56 21.13 -2.65
N ALA A 29 35.76 22.31 -2.06
CA ALA A 29 34.69 23.09 -1.45
C ALA A 29 33.65 23.56 -2.50
N PRO A 30 32.35 23.63 -2.17
CA PRO A 30 31.32 24.06 -3.10
C PRO A 30 31.41 25.57 -3.37
N ALA A 31 31.35 25.95 -4.65
CA ALA A 31 31.28 27.33 -5.10
C ALA A 31 29.94 27.98 -4.69
N GLU A 32 30.00 29.22 -4.18
CA GLU A 32 28.82 30.00 -3.82
C GLU A 32 27.96 30.36 -5.05
N PRO A 33 26.62 30.35 -4.94
CA PRO A 33 25.74 30.75 -6.03
C PRO A 33 25.71 32.27 -6.23
N PRO A 34 25.52 32.77 -7.46
CA PRO A 34 25.52 34.20 -7.75
C PRO A 34 24.27 34.90 -7.17
N VAL A 35 24.50 36.05 -6.54
CA VAL A 35 23.48 36.97 -6.03
C VAL A 35 22.75 37.64 -7.20
N ALA A 36 21.43 37.50 -7.25
CA ALA A 36 20.58 38.19 -8.23
C ALA A 36 20.27 39.63 -7.76
N PRO A 37 20.26 40.63 -8.67
CA PRO A 37 20.01 42.02 -8.31
C PRO A 37 18.53 42.30 -8.03
N ALA A 38 18.29 43.18 -7.05
CA ALA A 38 16.99 43.70 -6.65
C ALA A 38 16.49 44.85 -7.54
N GLY A 39 15.16 44.96 -7.68
CA GLY A 39 14.43 46.06 -8.34
C GLY A 39 13.59 45.54 -9.51
N SER A 40 12.31 45.85 -9.68
CA SER A 40 11.58 47.07 -9.31
C SER A 40 10.07 46.84 -9.30
N SER A 41 9.41 47.54 -8.39
CA SER A 41 7.96 47.73 -8.21
C SER A 41 7.24 48.24 -9.47
N ILE A 42 6.07 47.65 -9.79
CA ILE A 42 5.10 48.22 -10.73
C ILE A 42 3.76 48.35 -10.02
N THR A 43 3.20 49.56 -10.06
CA THR A 43 1.94 50.03 -9.47
C THR A 43 0.72 49.68 -10.32
N PRO A 44 -0.51 49.64 -9.75
CA PRO A 44 -1.73 49.32 -10.48
C PRO A 44 -2.45 50.59 -10.97
N ALA A 45 -2.78 50.67 -12.27
CA ALA A 45 -3.83 51.55 -12.78
C ALA A 45 -4.28 51.15 -14.21
N GLU A 46 -5.57 50.80 -14.30
CA GLU A 46 -6.55 51.21 -15.32
C GLU A 46 -6.19 51.10 -16.83
N ARG A 47 -6.90 50.23 -17.56
CA ARG A 47 -8.06 50.64 -18.38
C ARG A 47 -8.70 49.48 -19.13
N SER A 48 -10.02 49.49 -19.04
CA SER A 48 -11.02 48.77 -19.83
C SER A 48 -10.98 49.12 -21.31
N ALA A 49 -11.23 48.14 -22.18
CA ALA A 49 -12.13 48.26 -23.34
C ALA A 49 -12.28 46.89 -24.05
N ASP A 50 -13.51 46.38 -24.02
CA ASP A 50 -14.24 45.66 -25.07
C ASP A 50 -13.51 44.72 -26.02
N LEU A 51 -13.94 43.45 -26.04
CA LEU A 51 -14.43 42.79 -27.25
C LEU A 51 -15.46 41.71 -26.88
N ALA A 52 -16.66 41.90 -27.41
CA ALA A 52 -17.86 41.11 -27.20
C ALA A 52 -17.76 39.67 -27.75
N GLY A 53 -18.33 38.72 -27.00
CA GLY A 53 -18.65 37.38 -27.49
C GLY A 53 -20.04 37.32 -28.16
N PRO A 54 -20.29 36.34 -29.05
CA PRO A 54 -21.63 36.09 -29.60
C PRO A 54 -22.53 35.28 -28.64
N PRO A 55 -23.87 35.35 -28.81
CA PRO A 55 -24.85 35.07 -27.75
C PRO A 55 -25.29 33.60 -27.67
N VAL A 56 -25.65 33.15 -26.46
CA VAL A 56 -26.35 31.89 -26.20
C VAL A 56 -27.78 32.19 -25.75
N ALA A 57 -28.75 31.58 -26.44
CA ALA A 57 -30.19 31.78 -26.28
C ALA A 57 -30.76 31.10 -25.00
N PRO A 58 -31.95 31.52 -24.51
CA PRO A 58 -32.54 31.00 -23.29
C PRO A 58 -33.47 29.80 -23.57
N GLY A 59 -33.25 28.68 -22.90
CA GLY A 59 -34.25 27.65 -22.64
C GLY A 59 -34.29 27.48 -21.11
N GLY A 60 -35.41 27.58 -20.40
CA GLY A 60 -36.73 27.07 -20.74
C GLY A 60 -37.01 25.89 -19.80
N SER A 61 -37.32 26.21 -18.55
CA SER A 61 -37.67 25.27 -17.48
C SER A 61 -38.99 24.56 -17.76
N SER A 62 -38.98 23.23 -17.74
CA SER A 62 -40.18 22.42 -17.43
C SER A 62 -39.78 21.01 -16.99
N LEU A 63 -39.93 20.75 -15.69
CA LEU A 63 -39.92 19.41 -15.09
C LEU A 63 -41.17 18.63 -15.53
N PRO A 64 -41.07 17.34 -15.88
CA PRO A 64 -42.23 16.46 -15.99
C PRO A 64 -42.72 15.97 -14.60
N PRO A 65 -44.02 15.71 -14.41
CA PRO A 65 -44.59 15.27 -13.14
C PRO A 65 -44.30 13.79 -12.84
N ALA A 66 -44.26 13.48 -11.54
CA ALA A 66 -44.06 12.15 -10.97
C ALA A 66 -45.20 11.18 -11.33
N ALA A 67 -44.82 9.95 -11.68
CA ALA A 67 -45.75 8.83 -11.91
C ALA A 67 -46.19 8.19 -10.57
N PRO A 68 -47.43 7.67 -10.47
CA PRO A 68 -48.01 7.21 -9.21
C PRO A 68 -47.51 5.82 -8.79
N ALA A 69 -47.44 5.63 -7.47
CA ALA A 69 -47.11 4.38 -6.80
C ALA A 69 -48.14 3.29 -7.12
N ALA A 70 -47.68 2.18 -7.69
CA ALA A 70 -48.46 0.96 -7.83
C ALA A 70 -48.35 0.14 -6.54
N ALA A 71 -49.46 0.08 -5.80
CA ALA A 71 -49.67 -0.87 -4.72
C ALA A 71 -49.72 -2.29 -5.31
N SER A 72 -48.83 -3.17 -4.85
CA SER A 72 -48.93 -4.60 -5.14
C SER A 72 -49.39 -5.34 -3.89
N SER A 73 -50.58 -5.88 -4.01
CA SER A 73 -51.37 -6.59 -3.01
C SER A 73 -50.71 -7.93 -2.66
N LEU A 74 -50.43 -8.15 -1.37
CA LEU A 74 -50.16 -9.48 -0.83
C LEU A 74 -51.49 -10.24 -0.65
N PRO A 75 -51.64 -11.48 -1.15
CA PRO A 75 -52.77 -12.31 -0.74
C PRO A 75 -52.48 -12.95 0.64
N ALA A 76 -53.45 -12.79 1.53
CA ALA A 76 -53.51 -13.47 2.83
C ALA A 76 -54.20 -14.84 2.72
N ALA A 77 -53.74 -15.77 3.58
CA ALA A 77 -54.37 -17.00 4.05
C ALA A 77 -54.53 -18.14 3.01
N THR A 78 -54.18 -19.38 3.32
CA THR A 78 -54.76 -20.19 4.40
C THR A 78 -53.88 -21.42 4.65
N SER A 79 -53.51 -21.69 5.90
CA SER A 79 -52.92 -22.97 6.30
C SER A 79 -54.04 -23.91 6.75
N SER A 80 -54.28 -24.96 5.98
CA SER A 80 -55.14 -26.07 6.35
C SER A 80 -54.39 -27.03 7.28
N LEU A 81 -54.96 -27.23 8.47
CA LEU A 81 -54.59 -28.28 9.41
C LEU A 81 -55.23 -29.60 8.97
N THR A 82 -54.44 -30.67 8.89
CA THR A 82 -54.92 -32.06 8.93
C THR A 82 -54.12 -32.85 9.97
N PRO A 83 -54.76 -33.73 10.77
CA PRO A 83 -54.10 -34.47 11.83
C PRO A 83 -53.74 -35.92 11.45
N ALA A 84 -52.87 -36.50 12.30
CA ALA A 84 -52.67 -37.92 12.62
C ALA A 84 -51.70 -38.76 11.75
N GLY A 85 -50.63 -39.23 12.41
CA GLY A 85 -49.74 -40.30 11.96
C GLY A 85 -48.74 -40.69 13.06
N SER A 86 -49.06 -41.78 13.78
CA SER A 86 -48.31 -42.73 14.64
C SER A 86 -46.92 -42.44 15.25
N PRO A 87 -46.64 -42.96 16.46
CA PRO A 87 -45.37 -42.75 17.16
C PRO A 87 -44.21 -43.53 16.53
N VAL A 88 -43.13 -42.84 16.18
CA VAL A 88 -41.84 -43.43 15.79
C VAL A 88 -41.02 -43.67 17.04
N ALA A 89 -40.60 -44.92 17.26
CA ALA A 89 -39.73 -45.32 18.36
C ALA A 89 -38.33 -44.70 18.22
N LEU A 90 -37.87 -44.00 19.26
CA LEU A 90 -36.51 -43.49 19.38
C LEU A 90 -35.53 -44.66 19.61
N ALA A 91 -34.73 -44.97 18.61
CA ALA A 91 -33.52 -45.77 18.79
C ALA A 91 -32.45 -44.92 19.50
N GLY A 92 -31.87 -45.46 20.58
CA GLY A 92 -30.78 -44.81 21.31
C GLY A 92 -29.50 -44.68 20.46
N PRO A 93 -28.62 -43.72 20.75
CA PRO A 93 -27.43 -43.47 19.95
C PRO A 93 -26.43 -44.63 20.08
N ALA A 94 -25.92 -45.09 18.94
CA ALA A 94 -24.80 -46.03 18.88
C ALA A 94 -23.51 -45.36 19.41
N PRO A 95 -22.60 -46.10 20.08
CA PRO A 95 -21.38 -45.53 20.63
C PRO A 95 -20.42 -45.08 19.51
N LEU A 96 -19.84 -43.90 19.69
CA LEU A 96 -18.83 -43.30 18.81
C LEU A 96 -17.59 -44.20 18.75
N ALA A 97 -17.25 -44.71 17.57
CA ALA A 97 -15.99 -45.40 17.34
C ALA A 97 -14.81 -44.41 17.42
N ALA A 98 -13.73 -44.81 18.08
CA ALA A 98 -12.49 -44.02 18.16
C ALA A 98 -11.85 -43.85 16.77
N PRO A 99 -11.32 -42.67 16.43
CA PRO A 99 -10.69 -42.45 15.12
C PRO A 99 -9.37 -43.22 15.01
N ALA A 100 -9.20 -43.94 13.90
CA ALA A 100 -7.93 -44.57 13.52
C ALA A 100 -6.87 -43.48 13.22
N PRO A 101 -5.56 -43.76 13.44
CA PRO A 101 -4.51 -42.81 13.12
C PRO A 101 -4.46 -42.56 11.61
N VAL A 102 -4.68 -41.30 11.23
CA VAL A 102 -4.55 -40.84 9.84
C VAL A 102 -3.07 -40.69 9.53
N THR A 103 -2.54 -41.58 8.70
CA THR A 103 -1.21 -41.42 8.11
C THR A 103 -1.29 -40.28 7.10
N VAL A 104 -0.64 -39.14 7.39
CA VAL A 104 -0.53 -38.03 6.44
C VAL A 104 0.48 -38.42 5.36
N ALA A 105 -0.02 -38.84 4.21
CA ALA A 105 0.76 -38.83 2.97
C ALA A 105 1.10 -37.37 2.64
N GLY A 106 2.36 -37.10 2.29
CA GLY A 106 2.86 -35.76 2.00
C GLY A 106 1.99 -35.01 1.00
N SER A 107 1.17 -34.09 1.51
CA SER A 107 0.48 -33.08 0.73
C SER A 107 1.39 -31.85 0.71
N GLY A 108 1.91 -31.49 -0.46
CA GLY A 108 2.57 -30.21 -0.62
C GLY A 108 1.59 -29.11 -0.21
N THR A 109 1.85 -28.48 0.94
CA THR A 109 1.18 -27.24 1.33
C THR A 109 1.31 -26.30 0.13
N PRO A 110 0.23 -25.65 -0.35
CA PRO A 110 0.43 -24.56 -1.29
C PRO A 110 1.41 -23.59 -0.63
N ALA A 111 2.55 -23.34 -1.29
CA ALA A 111 3.59 -22.50 -0.75
C ALA A 111 2.96 -21.14 -0.41
N ALA A 112 3.07 -20.72 0.84
CA ALA A 112 2.69 -19.38 1.23
C ALA A 112 3.51 -18.37 0.43
N THR A 113 3.03 -17.13 0.33
CA THR A 113 3.71 -16.12 -0.49
C THR A 113 3.83 -14.78 0.20
N LEU A 114 4.97 -14.13 -0.04
CA LEU A 114 5.22 -12.73 0.29
C LEU A 114 4.93 -11.85 -0.93
N LYS A 115 3.85 -11.05 -0.86
CA LYS A 115 3.49 -10.08 -1.89
C LYS A 115 3.69 -8.65 -1.40
N PHE A 116 4.43 -7.86 -2.17
CA PHE A 116 4.61 -6.44 -1.90
C PHE A 116 3.83 -5.57 -2.88
N PHE A 117 2.81 -4.89 -2.38
CA PHE A 117 2.00 -3.92 -3.09
C PHE A 117 2.52 -2.51 -2.85
N TYR A 118 2.93 -1.82 -3.93
CA TYR A 118 3.52 -0.49 -3.81
C TYR A 118 2.92 0.53 -4.78
N GLY A 119 3.02 1.79 -4.39
CA GLY A 119 2.60 2.92 -5.21
C GLY A 119 2.81 4.25 -4.49
N PRO A 120 2.54 5.39 -5.15
CA PRO A 120 2.58 6.69 -4.50
C PRO A 120 1.51 6.80 -3.40
N MET A 121 1.45 7.95 -2.73
CA MET A 121 0.28 8.31 -1.94
C MET A 121 -0.96 8.35 -2.87
N ASP A 122 -2.15 8.22 -2.29
CA ASP A 122 -3.44 8.31 -3.01
C ASP A 122 -3.77 7.18 -4.00
N CYS A 123 -2.89 6.21 -4.21
CA CYS A 123 -3.15 5.12 -5.16
C CYS A 123 -4.02 3.96 -4.61
N GLY A 124 -4.67 4.13 -3.46
CA GLY A 124 -5.62 3.14 -2.92
C GLY A 124 -5.03 1.92 -2.20
N LYS A 125 -3.80 2.00 -1.66
CA LYS A 125 -3.13 0.89 -0.94
C LYS A 125 -3.99 0.31 0.20
N SER A 126 -4.38 1.13 1.17
CA SER A 126 -5.19 0.69 2.32
C SER A 126 -6.58 0.22 1.90
N THR A 127 -7.15 0.74 0.80
CA THR A 127 -8.42 0.20 0.25
C THR A 127 -8.25 -1.25 -0.19
N LEU A 128 -7.20 -1.54 -0.96
CA LEU A 128 -6.92 -2.89 -1.42
C LEU A 128 -6.60 -3.83 -0.25
N ALA A 129 -5.81 -3.37 0.73
CA ALA A 129 -5.48 -4.11 1.94
C ALA A 129 -6.76 -4.55 2.69
N LEU A 130 -7.69 -3.62 2.94
CA LEU A 130 -8.96 -3.91 3.61
C LEU A 130 -9.86 -4.84 2.78
N GLN A 131 -9.88 -4.67 1.46
CA GLN A 131 -10.63 -5.55 0.57
C GLN A 131 -10.08 -6.98 0.56
N MET A 132 -8.76 -7.14 0.56
CA MET A 132 -8.10 -8.45 0.63
C MET A 132 -8.38 -9.14 1.97
N ASN A 133 -8.25 -8.41 3.09
CA ASN A 133 -8.61 -8.93 4.41
C ASN A 133 -10.07 -9.43 4.45
N TYR A 134 -11.01 -8.62 3.96
CA TYR A 134 -12.41 -8.99 3.89
C TYR A 134 -12.64 -10.27 3.08
N ASN A 135 -12.00 -10.39 1.92
CA ASN A 135 -12.16 -11.56 1.05
C ASN A 135 -11.60 -12.84 1.69
N HIS A 136 -10.41 -12.78 2.31
CA HIS A 136 -9.83 -13.93 3.00
C HIS A 136 -10.66 -14.34 4.22
N ALA A 137 -11.09 -13.38 5.03
CA ALA A 137 -11.95 -13.65 6.18
C ALA A 137 -13.27 -14.32 5.77
N ARG A 138 -13.90 -13.87 4.67
CA ARG A 138 -15.11 -14.49 4.12
C ARG A 138 -14.92 -15.93 3.65
N GLN A 139 -13.71 -16.31 3.29
CA GLN A 139 -13.35 -17.68 2.93
C GLN A 139 -13.00 -18.54 4.15
N GLY A 140 -13.16 -18.01 5.37
CA GLY A 140 -12.89 -18.72 6.62
C GLY A 140 -11.41 -18.74 7.03
N ARG A 141 -10.55 -17.96 6.37
CA ARG A 141 -9.13 -17.81 6.75
C ARG A 141 -9.00 -16.84 7.93
N ARG A 142 -8.12 -17.16 8.88
CA ARG A 142 -7.77 -16.30 10.02
C ARG A 142 -6.59 -15.41 9.66
N GLY A 143 -6.69 -14.10 9.86
CA GLY A 143 -5.58 -13.19 9.57
C GLY A 143 -5.45 -12.08 10.59
N LEU A 144 -4.28 -11.44 10.60
CA LEU A 144 -4.01 -10.22 11.36
C LEU A 144 -3.80 -9.05 10.40
N VAL A 145 -4.32 -7.90 10.77
CA VAL A 145 -4.04 -6.63 10.10
C VAL A 145 -3.07 -5.86 10.98
N LEU A 146 -1.94 -5.48 10.41
CA LEU A 146 -0.84 -4.79 11.04
C LEU A 146 -0.68 -3.42 10.39
N THR A 147 -0.32 -2.40 11.16
CA THR A 147 -0.02 -1.06 10.63
C THR A 147 1.04 -0.37 11.48
N LYS A 148 1.70 0.63 10.91
CA LYS A 148 2.65 1.47 11.63
C LYS A 148 2.51 2.91 11.17
N HIS A 149 2.41 3.83 12.13
CA HIS A 149 2.24 5.26 11.85
C HIS A 149 1.06 5.57 10.91
N ASP A 150 -0.10 4.91 11.10
CA ASP A 150 -1.29 5.30 10.35
C ASP A 150 -1.70 6.74 10.69
N ARG A 151 -2.16 7.44 9.66
CA ARG A 151 -2.61 8.84 9.74
C ARG A 151 -3.81 9.07 10.65
N SER A 152 -4.52 8.01 11.06
CA SER A 152 -5.70 8.10 11.93
C SER A 152 -5.37 8.27 13.42
N GLY A 153 -4.10 8.22 13.82
CA GLY A 153 -3.67 8.49 15.21
C GLY A 153 -3.94 7.36 16.21
N GLY A 154 -4.25 6.16 15.72
CA GLY A 154 -4.41 4.94 16.53
C GLY A 154 -4.11 3.68 15.73
N PRO A 155 -4.18 2.49 16.35
CA PRO A 155 -3.86 1.20 15.72
C PRO A 155 -5.00 0.77 14.79
N ARG A 156 -5.25 1.54 13.73
CA ARG A 156 -6.35 1.34 12.78
C ARG A 156 -5.83 1.58 11.37
N VAL A 157 -6.32 0.79 10.41
CA VAL A 157 -6.09 1.05 8.98
C VAL A 157 -7.29 1.80 8.44
N THR A 158 -7.06 2.94 7.78
CA THR A 158 -8.13 3.79 7.23
C THR A 158 -7.90 4.15 5.77
N SER A 159 -8.87 3.85 4.90
CA SER A 159 -8.81 4.20 3.48
C SER A 159 -9.39 5.59 3.21
N ARG A 160 -8.98 6.23 2.11
CA ARG A 160 -9.53 7.53 1.68
C ARG A 160 -10.99 7.49 1.25
N ILE A 161 -11.53 6.30 1.00
CA ILE A 161 -12.95 6.11 0.63
C ILE A 161 -13.83 5.71 1.83
N GLY A 162 -13.33 5.87 3.06
CA GLY A 162 -14.11 5.69 4.29
C GLY A 162 -14.18 4.26 4.82
N LEU A 163 -13.37 3.33 4.32
CA LEU A 163 -13.23 2.00 4.93
C LEU A 163 -12.25 2.07 6.10
N GLY A 164 -12.47 1.28 7.14
CA GLY A 164 -11.47 1.11 8.19
C GLY A 164 -11.69 -0.11 9.07
N LEU A 165 -10.61 -0.58 9.67
CA LEU A 165 -10.57 -1.76 10.52
C LEU A 165 -9.49 -1.55 11.58
N ASP A 166 -9.74 -2.05 12.80
CA ASP A 166 -8.72 -2.11 13.84
C ASP A 166 -7.57 -3.02 13.40
N ALA A 167 -6.36 -2.63 13.78
CA ALA A 167 -5.12 -3.28 13.42
C ALA A 167 -4.23 -3.40 14.66
N VAL A 168 -3.18 -4.20 14.55
CA VAL A 168 -2.11 -4.23 15.54
C VAL A 168 -1.06 -3.20 15.13
N GLU A 169 -0.71 -2.30 16.05
CA GLU A 169 0.38 -1.35 15.82
C GLU A 169 1.74 -2.05 15.92
N VAL A 170 2.56 -1.86 14.90
CA VAL A 170 3.90 -2.43 14.82
C VAL A 170 4.91 -1.43 15.37
N MET A 171 5.39 -1.70 16.58
CA MET A 171 6.51 -0.99 17.20
C MET A 171 7.85 -1.53 16.68
N ASP A 172 8.94 -0.77 16.79
CA ASP A 172 10.26 -1.19 16.29
C ASP A 172 10.78 -2.49 16.93
N ASP A 173 10.37 -2.77 18.16
CA ASP A 173 10.75 -3.93 18.98
C ASP A 173 9.74 -5.09 18.92
N LEU A 174 8.63 -4.94 18.19
CA LEU A 174 7.63 -6.00 18.06
C LEU A 174 8.20 -7.18 17.28
N ASP A 175 8.22 -8.35 17.93
CA ASP A 175 8.53 -9.65 17.33
C ASP A 175 7.30 -10.18 16.58
N LEU A 176 7.31 -10.09 15.24
CA LEU A 176 6.21 -10.52 14.39
C LEU A 176 6.04 -12.04 14.40
N THR A 177 7.14 -12.78 14.47
CA THR A 177 7.11 -14.25 14.55
C THR A 177 6.51 -14.70 15.89
N GLY A 178 6.93 -14.07 16.99
CA GLY A 178 6.33 -14.27 18.32
C GLY A 178 4.84 -13.94 18.35
N LEU A 179 4.43 -12.82 17.75
CA LEU A 179 3.03 -12.41 17.65
C LEU A 179 2.16 -13.47 16.94
N VAL A 180 2.62 -13.99 15.81
CA VAL A 180 1.91 -15.03 15.07
C VAL A 180 1.82 -16.32 15.88
N ARG A 181 2.91 -16.73 16.53
CA ARG A 181 2.95 -17.96 17.35
C ARG A 181 2.11 -17.91 18.61
N ALA A 182 1.77 -16.71 19.10
CA ALA A 182 0.87 -16.54 20.24
C ALA A 182 -0.60 -16.89 19.90
N HIS A 183 -0.93 -17.03 18.62
CA HIS A 183 -2.26 -17.41 18.16
C HIS A 183 -2.32 -18.89 17.80
N GLU A 184 -3.47 -19.53 18.03
CA GLU A 184 -3.69 -20.95 17.67
C GLU A 184 -3.46 -21.21 16.18
N ARG A 185 -3.89 -20.26 15.33
CA ARG A 185 -3.77 -20.34 13.87
C ARG A 185 -3.91 -18.97 13.22
N ILE A 186 -2.92 -18.59 12.42
CA ILE A 186 -2.95 -17.46 11.49
C ILE A 186 -2.63 -18.00 10.10
N ASP A 187 -3.48 -17.72 9.13
CA ASP A 187 -3.31 -18.13 7.74
C ASP A 187 -2.67 -17.03 6.89
N TYR A 188 -2.81 -15.75 7.27
CA TYR A 188 -2.25 -14.62 6.53
C TYR A 188 -2.04 -13.35 7.38
N LEU A 189 -1.17 -12.47 6.90
CA LEU A 189 -0.95 -11.12 7.42
C LEU A 189 -1.24 -10.07 6.36
N ILE A 190 -1.88 -8.98 6.77
CA ILE A 190 -2.04 -7.75 5.98
C ILE A 190 -1.20 -6.69 6.68
N CYS A 191 -0.09 -6.27 6.06
CA CYS A 191 0.84 -5.29 6.65
C CYS A 191 0.70 -3.96 5.92
N ASP A 192 -0.08 -3.01 6.46
CA ASP A 192 -0.17 -1.66 5.91
C ASP A 192 0.99 -0.78 6.39
N GLU A 193 1.33 0.21 5.57
CA GLU A 193 2.46 1.12 5.77
C GLU A 193 3.80 0.41 6.10
N ALA A 194 4.01 -0.76 5.50
CA ALA A 194 5.19 -1.62 5.71
C ALA A 194 6.51 -0.94 5.35
N CYS A 195 6.48 0.17 4.61
CA CYS A 195 7.67 0.99 4.35
C CYS A 195 8.28 1.62 5.61
N PHE A 196 7.54 1.67 6.74
CA PHE A 196 8.04 2.16 8.02
C PHE A 196 8.52 1.06 8.97
N TYR A 197 8.42 -0.22 8.57
CA TYR A 197 8.89 -1.32 9.41
C TYR A 197 10.42 -1.29 9.48
N THR A 198 10.99 -1.99 10.44
CA THR A 198 12.45 -2.20 10.47
C THR A 198 12.84 -3.23 9.41
N VAL A 199 14.10 -3.21 8.96
CA VAL A 199 14.61 -4.25 8.04
C VAL A 199 14.47 -5.63 8.67
N ALA A 200 14.74 -5.76 9.97
CA ALA A 200 14.57 -7.01 10.71
C ALA A 200 13.13 -7.52 10.70
N GLN A 201 12.14 -6.64 10.80
CA GLN A 201 10.73 -7.03 10.65
C GLN A 201 10.41 -7.53 9.25
N ILE A 202 11.03 -6.98 8.20
CA ILE A 202 10.85 -7.50 6.85
C ILE A 202 11.46 -8.91 6.70
N GLU A 203 12.60 -9.20 7.34
CA GLU A 203 13.14 -10.57 7.41
C GLU A 203 12.15 -11.52 8.09
N GLN A 204 11.59 -11.12 9.23
CA GLN A 204 10.59 -11.94 9.94
C GLN A 204 9.35 -12.23 9.09
N LEU A 205 8.94 -11.29 8.23
CA LEU A 205 7.83 -11.54 7.29
C LEU A 205 8.18 -12.62 6.27
N ALA A 206 9.43 -12.69 5.80
CA ALA A 206 9.87 -13.77 4.91
C ALA A 206 9.97 -15.10 5.67
N ASP A 207 10.53 -15.10 6.89
CA ASP A 207 10.58 -16.30 7.74
C ASP A 207 9.18 -16.87 8.03
N LEU A 208 8.18 -16.01 8.22
CA LEU A 208 6.78 -16.41 8.40
C LEU A 208 6.19 -17.11 7.16
N VAL A 209 6.60 -16.70 5.97
CA VAL A 209 6.18 -17.34 4.73
C VAL A 209 6.85 -18.71 4.59
N ASP A 210 8.18 -18.75 4.74
CA ASP A 210 9.00 -19.94 4.48
C ASP A 210 8.86 -21.01 5.56
N GLU A 211 8.90 -20.63 6.83
CA GLU A 211 8.95 -21.56 7.96
C GLU A 211 7.57 -21.82 8.58
N HIS A 212 6.65 -20.87 8.45
CA HIS A 212 5.34 -20.93 9.12
C HIS A 212 4.15 -21.09 8.15
N GLY A 213 4.39 -20.98 6.84
CA GLY A 213 3.33 -21.15 5.83
C GLY A 213 2.22 -20.09 5.95
N VAL A 214 2.57 -18.87 6.37
CA VAL A 214 1.64 -17.75 6.52
C VAL A 214 1.77 -16.83 5.31
N ASP A 215 0.67 -16.59 4.58
CA ASP A 215 0.70 -15.62 3.46
C ASP A 215 0.94 -14.20 4.00
N VAL A 216 1.80 -13.42 3.36
CA VAL A 216 2.05 -12.03 3.74
C VAL A 216 1.72 -11.10 2.58
N TYR A 217 0.84 -10.14 2.85
CA TYR A 217 0.49 -9.06 1.92
C TYR A 217 0.95 -7.73 2.51
N ALA A 218 2.08 -7.23 2.04
CA ALA A 218 2.67 -5.98 2.48
C ALA A 218 2.27 -4.82 1.56
N PHE A 219 1.89 -3.68 2.14
CA PHE A 219 1.50 -2.46 1.43
C PHE A 219 2.39 -1.31 1.88
N GLY A 220 2.94 -0.54 0.95
CA GLY A 220 3.80 0.58 1.33
C GLY A 220 4.21 1.50 0.21
N LEU A 221 4.87 2.60 0.59
CA LEU A 221 5.56 3.47 -0.34
C LEU A 221 6.91 2.85 -0.74
N ALA A 222 7.28 2.96 -2.02
CA ALA A 222 8.62 2.54 -2.46
C ALA A 222 9.70 3.55 -2.03
N SER A 223 9.39 4.84 -2.08
CA SER A 223 10.36 5.92 -1.87
C SER A 223 9.78 7.11 -1.11
N ASP A 224 10.66 7.82 -0.42
CA ASP A 224 10.38 9.06 0.29
C ASP A 224 10.16 10.26 -0.65
N PHE A 225 9.97 11.43 -0.05
CA PHE A 225 9.75 12.68 -0.79
C PHE A 225 10.95 13.12 -1.65
N ARG A 226 12.15 12.60 -1.38
CA ARG A 226 13.39 12.84 -2.12
C ARG A 226 13.63 11.83 -3.24
N SER A 227 12.68 10.92 -3.45
CA SER A 227 12.82 9.77 -4.37
C SER A 227 13.97 8.83 -3.97
N ARG A 228 14.19 8.65 -2.66
CA ARG A 228 15.09 7.62 -2.11
C ARG A 228 14.24 6.51 -1.50
N MET A 229 14.66 5.27 -1.71
CA MET A 229 13.90 4.13 -1.21
C MET A 229 13.86 4.11 0.31
N PHE A 230 12.73 3.68 0.87
CA PHE A 230 12.68 3.30 2.28
C PHE A 230 13.48 2.01 2.48
N PRO A 231 14.24 1.87 3.59
CA PRO A 231 15.01 0.64 3.85
C PRO A 231 14.14 -0.62 3.85
N ALA A 232 12.97 -0.59 4.50
CA ALA A 232 12.03 -1.71 4.49
C ALA A 232 11.46 -2.00 3.10
N ALA A 233 11.11 -0.96 2.34
CA ALA A 233 10.65 -1.14 0.97
C ALA A 233 11.74 -1.76 0.09
N GLN A 234 12.99 -1.31 0.22
CA GLN A 234 14.12 -1.92 -0.46
C GLN A 234 14.23 -3.41 -0.12
N ARG A 235 14.14 -3.77 1.17
CA ARG A 235 14.20 -5.16 1.58
C ARG A 235 13.02 -5.99 1.02
N LEU A 236 11.82 -5.42 0.98
CA LEU A 236 10.65 -6.06 0.35
C LEU A 236 10.85 -6.28 -1.15
N PHE A 237 11.51 -5.36 -1.87
CA PHE A 237 11.86 -5.57 -3.28
C PHE A 237 12.87 -6.72 -3.48
N GLU A 238 13.72 -6.98 -2.48
CA GLU A 238 14.72 -8.05 -2.53
C GLU A 238 14.12 -9.42 -2.20
N LEU A 239 13.13 -9.46 -1.30
CA LEU A 239 12.60 -10.70 -0.72
C LEU A 239 11.24 -11.16 -1.25
N ALA A 240 10.37 -10.25 -1.69
CA ALA A 240 9.01 -10.63 -2.05
C ALA A 240 8.96 -11.51 -3.31
N ASP A 241 8.14 -12.57 -3.26
CA ASP A 241 7.86 -13.43 -4.43
C ASP A 241 7.19 -12.64 -5.55
N GLU A 242 6.31 -11.71 -5.17
CA GLU A 242 5.58 -10.86 -6.11
C GLU A 242 5.68 -9.39 -5.69
N VAL A 243 6.17 -8.54 -6.59
CA VAL A 243 6.19 -7.09 -6.40
C VAL A 243 5.17 -6.43 -7.33
N CYS A 244 4.05 -6.00 -6.75
CA CYS A 244 2.88 -5.51 -7.46
C CYS A 244 2.75 -4.00 -7.35
N ARG A 245 2.93 -3.29 -8.47
CA ARG A 245 2.56 -1.87 -8.53
C ARG A 245 1.04 -1.75 -8.59
N LEU A 246 0.42 -0.94 -7.72
CA LEU A 246 -1.01 -0.69 -7.80
C LEU A 246 -1.38 -0.06 -9.15
N GLN A 247 -2.43 -0.58 -9.77
CA GLN A 247 -2.87 -0.20 -11.11
C GLN A 247 -3.66 1.11 -11.13
N VAL A 248 -4.19 1.55 -9.99
CA VAL A 248 -4.88 2.84 -9.87
C VAL A 248 -3.86 3.97 -10.05
N GLU A 249 -3.90 4.61 -11.22
CA GLU A 249 -2.97 5.68 -11.57
C GLU A 249 -3.39 7.00 -10.94
N VAL A 250 -2.58 7.47 -9.99
CA VAL A 250 -2.64 8.87 -9.55
C VAL A 250 -1.91 9.71 -10.58
N LEU A 251 -2.59 10.69 -11.18
CA LEU A 251 -2.00 11.52 -12.23
C LEU A 251 -1.25 12.71 -11.62
N CYS A 252 -0.11 13.05 -12.23
CA CYS A 252 0.49 14.36 -12.05
C CYS A 252 -0.42 15.42 -12.68
N TRP A 253 -0.31 16.67 -12.24
CA TRP A 253 -1.06 17.81 -12.82
C TRP A 253 -0.92 17.96 -14.35
N CYS A 254 0.10 17.36 -14.96
CA CYS A 254 0.31 17.36 -16.40
C CYS A 254 -0.32 16.18 -17.15
N GLY A 255 -1.16 15.38 -16.48
CA GLY A 255 -1.82 14.20 -17.03
C GLY A 255 -0.95 12.96 -17.14
N ARG A 256 0.36 13.04 -16.89
CA ARG A 256 1.25 11.86 -16.86
C ARG A 256 1.09 11.08 -15.56
N PRO A 257 1.31 9.76 -15.54
CA PRO A 257 1.29 8.97 -14.32
C PRO A 257 2.24 9.54 -13.26
N GLY A 258 1.66 9.89 -12.12
CA GLY A 258 2.35 10.30 -10.92
C GLY A 258 3.01 9.09 -10.25
N ARG A 259 4.29 9.21 -9.92
CA ARG A 259 5.07 8.08 -9.36
C ARG A 259 5.85 8.44 -8.12
N LEU A 260 6.04 9.73 -7.85
CA LEU A 260 6.89 10.24 -6.80
C LEU A 260 6.06 11.15 -5.90
N ASN A 261 6.25 10.99 -4.60
CA ASN A 261 5.66 11.88 -3.62
C ASN A 261 6.58 13.10 -3.47
N ALA A 262 6.01 14.30 -3.49
CA ALA A 262 6.70 15.54 -3.15
C ALA A 262 6.12 16.03 -1.83
N ARG A 263 6.98 16.30 -0.86
CA ARG A 263 6.62 17.03 0.35
C ARG A 263 6.63 18.51 0.01
N VAL A 264 5.54 19.20 0.31
CA VAL A 264 5.37 20.63 0.10
C VAL A 264 5.24 21.28 1.46
N VAL A 265 6.10 22.25 1.73
CA VAL A 265 6.13 23.05 2.96
C VAL A 265 5.95 24.50 2.54
N ASP A 266 4.87 25.13 2.99
CA ASP A 266 4.54 26.53 2.65
C ASP A 266 4.56 26.81 1.15
N GLY A 267 4.01 25.88 0.36
CA GLY A 267 3.93 25.99 -1.10
C GLY A 267 5.23 25.67 -1.84
N VAL A 268 6.31 25.32 -1.15
CA VAL A 268 7.61 24.98 -1.74
C VAL A 268 7.92 23.50 -1.58
N MET A 269 8.42 22.86 -2.63
CA MET A 269 8.84 21.47 -2.56
C MET A 269 10.09 21.31 -1.69
N ALA A 270 9.99 20.55 -0.60
CA ALA A 270 11.12 20.21 0.24
C ALA A 270 12.09 19.25 -0.47
N ARG A 271 13.39 19.50 -0.33
CA ARG A 271 14.47 18.63 -0.86
C ARG A 271 15.32 17.96 0.22
N THR A 272 15.25 18.48 1.44
CA THR A 272 15.98 18.01 2.62
C THR A 272 15.02 17.90 3.81
N GLY A 273 15.51 17.31 4.91
CA GLY A 273 14.76 17.08 6.15
C GLY A 273 14.49 15.61 6.41
N GLU A 274 13.87 15.33 7.55
CA GLU A 274 13.56 13.96 7.99
C GLU A 274 12.59 13.26 7.04
N GLN A 275 12.75 11.94 6.94
CA GLN A 275 12.05 11.11 5.96
C GLN A 275 10.56 10.97 6.28
N VAL A 276 10.20 11.02 7.56
CA VAL A 276 8.84 10.92 8.07
C VAL A 276 8.53 12.20 8.82
N VAL A 277 7.54 12.94 8.34
CA VAL A 277 6.91 14.04 9.09
C VAL A 277 5.42 13.80 9.00
N ILE A 278 4.82 13.42 10.13
CA ILE A 278 3.38 13.42 10.33
C ILE A 278 3.02 14.87 10.60
N ALA A 279 2.12 15.44 9.79
CA ALA A 279 1.79 16.85 9.82
C ALA A 279 1.11 17.20 11.15
N ASP A 280 1.86 17.64 12.15
CA ASP A 280 1.33 18.39 13.30
C ASP A 280 2.43 18.99 14.19
N THR A 281 3.43 19.66 13.61
CA THR A 281 4.35 20.44 14.43
C THR A 281 4.87 21.66 13.64
N ASP A 282 4.68 22.84 14.21
CA ASP A 282 5.31 24.12 13.86
C ASP A 282 4.64 25.08 12.86
N GLY A 283 3.31 25.01 12.68
CA GLY A 283 2.54 26.09 12.02
C GLY A 283 2.76 26.27 10.51
N ALA A 284 3.74 25.59 9.93
CA ALA A 284 3.94 25.46 8.49
C ALA A 284 2.91 24.49 7.88
N GLN A 285 2.39 24.85 6.70
CA GLN A 285 1.43 24.01 5.99
C GLN A 285 2.17 22.90 5.23
N VAL A 286 2.32 21.74 5.87
CA VAL A 286 2.95 20.56 5.28
C VAL A 286 1.90 19.66 4.62
N HIS A 287 2.03 19.43 3.32
CA HIS A 287 1.22 18.44 2.60
C HIS A 287 2.06 17.66 1.59
N TYR A 288 1.50 16.59 1.06
CA TYR A 288 2.15 15.77 0.04
C TYR A 288 1.39 15.86 -1.28
N ARG A 289 2.14 15.91 -2.39
CA ARG A 289 1.59 15.92 -3.75
C ARG A 289 2.26 14.86 -4.60
N VAL A 290 1.50 14.11 -5.38
CA VAL A 290 2.03 13.10 -6.30
C VAL A 290 2.41 13.75 -7.64
N LEU A 291 3.65 13.54 -8.08
CA LEU A 291 4.21 14.12 -9.30
C LEU A 291 4.80 13.05 -10.23
N CYS A 292 4.89 13.38 -11.52
CA CYS A 292 5.69 12.64 -12.47
C CYS A 292 7.19 12.94 -12.26
N ARG A 293 8.07 12.06 -12.75
CA ARG A 293 9.53 12.21 -12.59
C ARG A 293 10.07 13.56 -13.07
N ARG A 294 9.56 14.07 -14.19
CA ARG A 294 10.00 15.36 -14.75
C ARG A 294 9.75 16.50 -13.77
N HIS A 295 8.52 16.62 -13.30
CA HIS A 295 8.10 17.73 -12.45
C HIS A 295 8.60 17.61 -11.01
N HIS A 296 8.76 16.39 -10.48
CA HIS A 296 9.44 16.17 -9.20
C HIS A 296 10.90 16.64 -9.24
N ARG A 297 11.65 16.27 -10.29
CA ARG A 297 13.05 16.70 -10.44
C ARG A 297 13.18 18.21 -10.59
N ALA A 298 12.29 18.82 -11.38
CA ALA A 298 12.26 20.26 -11.61
C ALA A 298 11.69 21.07 -10.42
N ALA A 299 11.11 20.42 -9.41
CA ALA A 299 10.32 21.06 -8.35
C ALA A 299 9.16 21.91 -8.88
N GLU A 300 8.52 21.45 -9.95
CA GLU A 300 7.35 22.09 -10.56
C GLU A 300 6.07 21.50 -9.97
N LEU A 301 5.49 22.20 -8.98
CA LEU A 301 4.26 21.73 -8.33
C LEU A 301 3.01 21.88 -9.21
N GLY A 302 3.05 22.73 -10.24
CA GLY A 302 1.88 23.07 -11.06
C GLY A 302 1.03 24.15 -10.41
N GLY A 303 -0.19 24.36 -10.92
CA GLY A 303 -1.18 25.27 -10.31
C GLY A 303 -1.72 24.74 -8.97
N GLU A 304 -2.70 25.45 -8.40
CA GLU A 304 -3.35 25.07 -7.15
C GLU A 304 -3.75 23.58 -7.13
N HIS A 305 -3.53 22.93 -5.99
CA HIS A 305 -3.95 21.55 -5.80
C HIS A 305 -5.48 21.53 -5.92
N PRO A 306 -6.08 20.66 -6.76
CA PRO A 306 -7.53 20.49 -6.72
C PRO A 306 -7.92 20.20 -5.27
N ALA A 307 -8.88 20.96 -4.73
CA ALA A 307 -9.41 20.72 -3.40
C ALA A 307 -9.77 19.23 -3.25
N GLU A 308 -9.63 18.67 -2.04
CA GLU A 308 -10.15 17.34 -1.74
C GLU A 308 -11.59 17.26 -2.28
N ILE A 309 -11.87 16.22 -3.07
CA ILE A 309 -13.18 16.04 -3.67
C ILE A 309 -14.16 15.92 -2.50
N SER A 310 -14.94 16.97 -2.25
CA SER A 310 -16.13 16.89 -1.40
C SER A 310 -16.96 15.72 -1.91
N PRO A 311 -17.45 14.83 -1.03
CA PRO A 311 -18.23 13.68 -1.46
C PRO A 311 -19.31 14.13 -2.42
N VAL A 312 -19.44 13.42 -3.54
CA VAL A 312 -20.52 13.65 -4.50
C VAL A 312 -21.82 13.58 -3.70
N PRO A 313 -22.62 14.67 -3.63
CA PRO A 313 -23.88 14.62 -2.91
C PRO A 313 -24.76 13.54 -3.53
N ALA A 314 -25.40 12.75 -2.66
CA ALA A 314 -26.22 11.61 -3.01
C ALA A 314 -27.38 11.95 -3.95
#